data_AF-Q6RJT0-F1
#
_entry.id   AF-Q6RJT0-F1
#
_cell.length_a   1.000
_cell.length_b   1.000
_cell.length_c   1.000
_cell.angle_alpha   90.00
_cell.angle_beta   90.00
_cell.angle_gamma   90.00
#
_symmetry.space_group_name_H-M   'P 1'
#
loop_
_entity.id
_entity.type
_entity.pdbx_description
1 polymer ?
#
loop_
_entity_poly.entity_id
_entity_poly.type
_entity_poly.pdbx_seq_one_letter_code
_entity_poly.pdbx_strand_id
1 'polypeptide(L)'
;NCIINKVTRNRCQYCRLQKCFEVGMSKESVRNDRNKKKKEVPKPECSESYTLTPEVGELIEKVRKAHQETFPALCQLGKYTTNNSSEQRVSLDIDLWDKFSELSTKCIIKTVEFAKQLP
;
A
#
# COMPACT_ATOMS: atom_id res chain seq x y z
N ASN A 1 11.38 -22.20 0.80
CA ASN A 1 11.53 -22.60 -0.62
C ASN A 1 10.74 -23.88 -0.92
N CYS A 2 9.44 -23.78 -1.18
CA CYS A 2 8.63 -24.94 -1.60
C CYS A 2 8.80 -25.21 -3.10
N ILE A 3 8.91 -26.48 -3.49
CA ILE A 3 8.87 -26.87 -4.92
C ILE A 3 7.43 -26.70 -5.43
N ILE A 4 7.26 -26.00 -6.56
CA ILE A 4 5.95 -25.76 -7.18
C ILE A 4 5.77 -26.67 -8.39
N ASN A 5 4.88 -27.66 -8.27
CA ASN A 5 4.49 -28.55 -9.37
C ASN A 5 2.96 -28.76 -9.39
N LYS A 6 2.46 -29.58 -10.33
CA LYS A 6 1.01 -29.81 -10.53
C LYS A 6 0.27 -30.22 -9.24
N VAL A 7 0.92 -31.01 -8.38
CA VAL A 7 0.33 -31.54 -7.14
C VAL A 7 0.50 -30.58 -5.96
N THR A 8 1.67 -29.94 -5.85
CA THR A 8 2.08 -29.18 -4.66
C THR A 8 1.80 -27.67 -4.75
N ARG A 9 1.41 -27.16 -5.93
CA ARG A 9 1.25 -25.71 -6.20
C ARG A 9 0.33 -24.96 -5.24
N ASN A 10 -0.62 -25.63 -4.59
CA ASN A 10 -1.57 -24.99 -3.67
C ASN A 10 -1.15 -25.05 -2.19
N ARG A 11 -0.04 -25.73 -1.86
CA ARG A 11 0.41 -25.93 -0.47
C ARG A 11 0.96 -24.66 0.18
N CYS A 12 1.52 -23.74 -0.62
CA CYS A 12 2.05 -22.48 -0.12
C CYS A 12 1.76 -21.36 -1.13
N GLN A 13 0.88 -20.44 -0.74
CA GLN A 13 0.50 -19.29 -1.58
C GLN A 13 1.70 -18.36 -1.84
N TYR A 14 2.52 -18.11 -0.82
CA TYR A 14 3.72 -17.27 -0.94
C TYR A 14 4.71 -17.83 -1.98
N CYS A 15 5.12 -19.09 -1.86
CA CYS A 15 6.07 -19.69 -2.82
C CYS A 15 5.49 -19.77 -4.24
N ARG A 16 4.16 -19.96 -4.39
CA ARG A 16 3.51 -19.93 -5.69
C ARG A 16 3.57 -18.53 -6.31
N LEU A 17 3.22 -17.50 -5.54
CA LEU A 17 3.25 -16.11 -6.02
C LEU A 17 4.68 -15.66 -6.34
N GLN A 18 5.65 -16.02 -5.51
CA GLN A 18 7.07 -15.77 -5.79
C GLN A 18 7.48 -16.41 -7.12
N LYS A 19 7.10 -17.67 -7.37
CA LYS A 19 7.38 -18.35 -8.63
C LYS A 19 6.73 -17.65 -9.83
N CYS A 20 5.51 -17.10 -9.68
CA CYS A 20 4.85 -16.30 -10.71
C CYS A 20 5.69 -15.08 -11.12
N PHE A 21 6.24 -14.35 -10.14
CA PHE A 21 7.12 -13.22 -10.42
C PHE A 21 8.45 -13.65 -11.03
N GLU A 22 9.05 -14.75 -10.56
CA GLU A 22 10.30 -15.31 -11.12
C GLU A 22 10.19 -15.68 -12.60
N VAL A 23 9.02 -16.15 -13.06
CA VAL A 23 8.80 -16.49 -14.48
C VAL A 23 8.34 -15.29 -15.31
N GLY A 24 8.35 -14.08 -14.76
CA GLY A 24 8.07 -12.83 -15.48
C GLY A 24 6.59 -12.45 -15.57
N MET A 25 5.71 -12.97 -14.70
CA MET A 25 4.33 -12.46 -14.65
C MET A 25 4.34 -11.00 -14.14
N SER A 26 3.82 -10.08 -14.95
CA SER A 26 3.72 -8.66 -14.60
C SER A 26 2.54 -8.40 -13.66
N LYS A 27 2.82 -7.72 -12.55
CA LYS A 27 1.81 -7.26 -11.59
C LYS A 27 0.93 -6.16 -12.20
N GLU A 28 1.53 -5.31 -13.04
CA GLU A 28 0.90 -4.15 -13.67
C GLU A 28 -0.12 -4.55 -14.74
N SER A 29 -0.01 -5.78 -15.26
CA SER A 29 -0.95 -6.33 -16.24
C SER A 29 -2.28 -6.78 -15.64
N VAL A 30 -2.38 -6.86 -14.31
CA VAL A 30 -3.62 -7.27 -13.61
C VAL A 30 -4.62 -6.12 -13.66
N ARG A 31 -5.74 -6.32 -14.38
CA ARG A 31 -6.90 -5.41 -14.36
C ARG A 31 -7.90 -5.88 -13.31
N ASN A 32 -8.50 -4.95 -12.59
CA ASN A 32 -9.58 -5.26 -11.66
C ASN A 32 -10.87 -5.44 -12.48
N ASP A 33 -11.21 -6.67 -12.84
CA ASP A 33 -12.46 -6.95 -13.53
C ASP A 33 -13.63 -6.56 -12.63
N ARG A 34 -14.60 -5.81 -13.18
CA ARG A 34 -15.86 -5.52 -12.51
C ARG A 34 -16.65 -6.82 -12.37
N ASN A 35 -16.44 -7.55 -11.27
CA ASN A 35 -17.22 -8.74 -10.96
C ASN A 35 -18.71 -8.35 -10.83
N LYS A 36 -19.50 -8.67 -11.86
CA LYS A 36 -20.96 -8.78 -11.75
C LYS A 36 -21.25 -9.76 -10.60
N LYS A 37 -22.00 -9.29 -9.60
CA LYS A 37 -22.54 -10.02 -8.45
C LYS A 37 -22.91 -11.47 -8.83
N LYS A 38 -22.03 -12.43 -8.59
CA LYS A 38 -22.40 -13.85 -8.50
C LYS A 38 -22.71 -14.11 -7.04
N LYS A 39 -23.96 -14.51 -6.76
CA LYS A 39 -24.40 -14.99 -5.45
C LYS A 39 -23.45 -16.12 -5.02
N GLU A 40 -22.71 -15.92 -3.93
CA GLU A 40 -21.89 -16.97 -3.35
C GLU A 40 -22.78 -18.00 -2.65
N VAL A 41 -22.61 -19.26 -3.03
CA VAL A 41 -23.13 -20.42 -2.28
C VAL A 41 -22.12 -20.73 -1.18
N PRO A 42 -22.53 -20.92 0.09
CA PRO A 42 -21.57 -21.14 1.17
C PRO A 42 -20.94 -22.53 1.02
N LYS A 43 -19.61 -22.59 0.97
CA LYS A 43 -18.85 -23.85 1.05
C LYS A 43 -18.17 -23.90 2.43
N PRO A 44 -18.33 -24.98 3.21
CA PRO A 44 -17.77 -25.05 4.56
C PRO A 44 -16.38 -25.68 4.48
N GLU A 45 -15.30 -24.91 4.63
CA GLU A 45 -14.01 -25.45 5.08
C GLU A 45 -13.27 -24.45 6.00
N CYS A 46 -12.76 -25.02 7.08
CA CYS A 46 -12.11 -24.38 8.21
C CYS A 46 -10.84 -23.60 7.82
N SER A 47 -10.91 -22.28 7.98
CA SER A 47 -9.82 -21.32 8.08
C SER A 47 -10.47 -20.14 8.80
N GLU A 48 -9.83 -19.52 9.80
CA GLU A 48 -10.35 -18.31 10.47
C GLU A 48 -10.94 -17.36 9.41
N SER A 49 -12.27 -17.37 9.28
CA SER A 49 -12.94 -16.58 8.28
C SER A 49 -13.04 -15.20 8.90
N TYR A 50 -12.05 -14.35 8.66
CA TYR A 50 -12.24 -12.91 8.71
C TYR A 50 -13.26 -12.57 7.62
N THR A 51 -14.53 -12.84 7.90
CA THR A 51 -15.65 -12.38 7.10
C THR A 51 -15.67 -10.87 7.25
N LEU A 52 -15.07 -10.19 6.28
CA LEU A 52 -15.19 -8.75 6.13
C LEU A 52 -16.66 -8.45 5.88
N THR A 53 -17.33 -7.87 6.89
CA THR A 53 -18.69 -7.39 6.70
C THR A 53 -18.67 -6.25 5.67
N PRO A 54 -19.77 -6.04 4.92
CA PRO A 54 -19.84 -4.94 3.95
C PRO A 54 -19.51 -3.57 4.59
N GLU A 55 -19.92 -3.37 5.85
CA GLU A 55 -19.66 -2.16 6.62
C GLU A 55 -18.16 -1.96 6.93
N VAL A 56 -17.48 -3.02 7.39
CA VAL A 56 -16.03 -2.97 7.63
C VAL A 56 -15.26 -2.78 6.32
N GLY A 57 -15.72 -3.40 5.22
CA GLY A 57 -15.16 -3.21 3.89
C GLY A 57 -15.28 -1.75 3.41
N GLU A 58 -16.43 -1.12 3.63
CA GLU A 58 -16.63 0.30 3.29
C GLU A 58 -15.74 1.22 4.14
N LEU A 59 -15.60 0.94 5.44
CA LEU A 59 -14.70 1.67 6.33
C LEU A 59 -13.25 1.58 5.86
N ILE A 60 -12.77 0.36 5.56
CA ILE A 60 -11.40 0.14 5.05
C ILE A 60 -11.19 0.94 3.76
N GLU A 61 -12.14 0.92 2.84
CA GLU A 61 -12.03 1.64 1.57
C GLU A 61 -12.01 3.16 1.75
N LYS A 62 -12.85 3.70 2.66
CA LYS A 62 -12.84 5.13 3.01
C LYS A 62 -11.49 5.56 3.58
N VAL A 63 -10.97 4.83 4.57
CA VAL A 63 -9.66 5.13 5.19
C VAL A 63 -8.53 5.03 4.17
N ARG A 64 -8.52 3.96 3.36
CA ARG A 64 -7.54 3.73 2.30
C ARG A 64 -7.53 4.88 1.30
N LYS A 65 -8.72 5.32 0.85
CA LYS A 65 -8.87 6.42 -0.10
C LYS A 65 -8.41 7.75 0.50
N ALA A 66 -8.86 8.08 1.71
CA ALA A 66 -8.45 9.30 2.41
C ALA A 66 -6.93 9.40 2.51
N HIS A 67 -6.27 8.31 2.94
CA HIS A 67 -4.81 8.26 3.04
C HIS A 67 -4.12 8.48 1.68
N GLN A 68 -4.59 7.83 0.61
CA GLN A 68 -3.98 7.96 -0.72
C GLN A 68 -4.13 9.36 -1.32
N GLU A 69 -5.20 10.07 -0.99
CA GLU A 69 -5.45 11.43 -1.47
C GLU A 69 -4.66 12.47 -0.68
N THR A 70 -4.39 12.23 0.60
CA THR A 70 -3.64 13.16 1.47
C THR A 70 -2.14 12.86 1.54
N PHE A 71 -1.73 11.64 1.20
CA PHE A 71 -0.34 11.21 1.30
C PHE A 71 0.06 10.31 0.10
N PRO A 72 0.77 10.87 -0.91
CA PRO A 72 1.16 10.12 -2.10
C PRO A 72 2.17 9.02 -1.77
N ALA A 73 2.07 7.88 -2.46
CA ALA A 73 2.99 6.78 -2.26
C ALA A 73 4.39 7.10 -2.80
N LEU A 74 5.43 6.56 -2.16
CA LEU A 74 6.82 6.85 -2.50
C LEU A 74 7.18 6.54 -3.97
N CYS A 75 6.54 5.54 -4.58
CA CYS A 75 6.76 5.18 -5.98
C CYS A 75 6.11 6.15 -6.99
N GLN A 76 5.24 7.04 -6.53
CA GLN A 76 4.55 8.03 -7.36
C GLN A 76 5.30 9.38 -7.39
N LEU A 77 6.34 9.54 -6.56
CA LEU A 77 7.06 10.80 -6.39
C LEU A 77 8.32 10.87 -7.24
N GLY A 78 8.50 11.98 -7.96
CA GLY A 78 9.77 12.36 -8.56
C GLY A 78 10.77 12.79 -7.49
N LYS A 79 11.74 11.92 -7.18
CA LYS A 79 12.72 12.17 -6.11
C LYS A 79 13.88 13.02 -6.63
N TYR A 80 14.33 13.95 -5.80
CA TYR A 80 15.53 14.75 -6.03
C TYR A 80 16.38 14.75 -4.76
N THR A 81 17.66 15.09 -4.89
CA THR A 81 18.61 15.14 -3.77
C THR A 81 19.12 16.55 -3.53
N THR A 82 19.64 16.78 -2.34
CA THR A 82 20.37 18.00 -1.98
C THR A 82 21.65 17.61 -1.26
N ASN A 83 22.69 18.43 -1.41
CA ASN A 83 24.01 18.16 -0.86
C ASN A 83 24.26 18.96 0.43
N ASN A 84 23.25 19.67 0.96
CA ASN A 84 23.45 20.54 2.11
C ASN A 84 23.78 19.72 3.37
N SER A 85 24.91 20.05 4.00
CA SER A 85 25.45 19.33 5.17
C SER A 85 25.49 17.81 5.02
N SER A 86 25.69 17.28 3.79
CA SER A 86 25.60 15.84 3.53
C SER A 86 26.81 15.04 4.02
N GLU A 87 27.97 15.68 4.21
CA GLU A 87 29.23 15.01 4.55
C GLU A 87 29.49 14.94 6.05
N GLN A 88 29.02 15.92 6.83
CA GLN A 88 29.24 16.00 8.26
C GLN A 88 27.99 16.52 8.97
N ARG A 89 27.68 15.94 10.13
CA ARG A 89 26.60 16.45 10.98
C ARG A 89 26.98 17.80 11.56
N VAL A 90 26.09 18.77 11.36
CA VAL A 90 26.16 20.10 11.95
C VAL A 90 25.07 20.26 13.01
N SER A 91 25.20 21.26 13.89
CA SER A 91 24.17 21.53 14.91
C SER A 91 22.84 21.96 14.29
N LEU A 92 22.88 22.76 13.23
CA LEU A 92 21.70 23.19 12.47
C LEU A 92 22.15 23.70 11.10
N ASP A 93 21.52 23.18 10.05
CA ASP A 93 21.62 23.69 8.68
C ASP A 93 20.37 24.52 8.41
N ILE A 94 20.52 25.85 8.29
CA ILE A 94 19.40 26.79 8.23
C ILE A 94 18.58 26.60 6.95
N ASP A 95 19.24 26.43 5.80
CA ASP A 95 18.56 26.29 4.51
C ASP A 95 17.82 24.96 4.41
N LEU A 96 18.38 23.89 4.99
CA LEU A 96 17.70 22.60 5.07
C LEU A 96 16.54 22.66 6.06
N TRP A 97 16.71 23.35 7.20
CA TRP A 97 15.65 23.55 8.18
C TRP A 97 14.48 24.33 7.61
N ASP A 98 14.73 25.39 6.83
CA ASP A 98 13.68 26.20 6.20
C ASP A 98 12.80 25.32 5.28
N LYS A 99 13.44 24.57 4.37
CA LYS A 99 12.74 23.60 3.49
C LYS A 99 12.00 22.53 4.28
N PHE A 100 12.64 21.97 5.31
CA PHE A 100 12.03 20.94 6.15
C PHE A 100 10.82 21.48 6.91
N SER A 101 10.90 22.70 7.44
CA SER A 101 9.81 23.33 8.19
C SER A 101 8.61 23.64 7.29
N GLU A 102 8.86 24.08 6.06
CA GLU A 102 7.82 24.30 5.05
C GLU A 102 7.14 22.98 4.68
N LEU A 103 7.92 21.92 4.40
CA LEU A 103 7.40 20.59 4.09
C LEU A 103 6.61 20.00 5.27
N SER A 104 7.11 20.18 6.49
CA SER A 104 6.43 19.73 7.71
C SER A 104 5.09 20.43 7.88
N THR A 105 5.03 21.75 7.67
CA THR A 105 3.78 22.51 7.72
C THR A 105 2.77 22.00 6.69
N LYS A 106 3.21 21.77 5.44
CA LYS A 106 2.37 21.16 4.40
C LYS A 106 1.86 19.78 4.80
N CYS A 107 2.71 18.94 5.38
CA CYS A 107 2.35 17.60 5.85
C CYS A 107 1.33 17.65 7.02
N ILE A 108 1.49 18.58 7.96
CA ILE A 108 0.55 18.78 9.07
C ILE A 108 -0.84 19.16 8.54
N ILE A 109 -0.92 20.08 7.57
CA ILE A 109 -2.19 20.44 6.93
C ILE A 109 -2.85 19.20 6.31
N LYS A 110 -2.08 18.38 5.57
CA LYS A 110 -2.59 17.13 4.98
C LYS A 110 -3.01 16.10 6.02
N THR A 111 -2.34 16.05 7.16
CA THR A 111 -2.73 15.18 8.29
C THR A 111 -4.09 15.59 8.86
N VAL A 112 -4.36 16.89 8.98
CA VAL A 112 -5.67 17.41 9.40
C VAL A 112 -6.74 17.14 8.34
N GLU A 113 -6.42 17.32 7.05
CA GLU A 113 -7.33 16.98 5.95
C GLU A 113 -7.69 15.49 5.94
N PHE A 114 -6.74 14.61 6.24
CA PHE A 114 -6.98 13.16 6.38
C PHE A 114 -7.95 12.88 7.53
N ALA A 115 -7.69 13.46 8.71
CA ALA A 115 -8.53 13.26 9.88
C ALA A 115 -9.98 13.69 9.64
N LYS A 116 -10.21 14.76 8.87
CA LYS A 116 -11.56 15.24 8.49
C LYS A 116 -12.32 14.27 7.57
N GLN A 117 -11.64 13.36 6.90
CA GLN A 117 -12.24 12.38 5.98
C GLN A 117 -12.53 11.03 6.65
N LEU A 118 -12.10 10.85 7.89
CA LEU A 118 -12.39 9.65 8.66
C LEU A 118 -13.86 9.69 9.13
N PRO A 119 -14.60 8.58 9.00
CA PRO A 119 -15.96 8.46 9.50
C PRO A 119 -16.04 8.43 11.03
#